data_AF-A0A1Z8LLB6-F1
#
_entry.id   AF-A0A1Z8LLB6-F1
#
_cell.length_a   1.000
_cell.length_b   1.000
_cell.length_c   1.000
_cell.angle_alpha   90.00
_cell.angle_beta   90.00
_cell.angle_gamma   90.00
#
_symmetry.space_group_name_H-M   'P 1'
#
loop_
_entity.id
_entity.type
_entity.pdbx_description
1 polymer ?
#
loop_
_entity_poly.entity_id
_entity_poly.type
_entity_poly.pdbx_seq_one_letter_code
_entity_poly.pdbx_strand_id
1 'polypeptide(L)'
;MIIEKAILEINPNASFIVTNNDINTIEWTHETEAISVADIQAKMSKIETRDAHIEPRKNSYPSIQEQLDMMWHDKQNDTTTWEDAIAKVKSDNPKASE
;
A
#
# COMPACT_ATOMS: atom_id res chain seq x y z
N MET A 1 9.01 5.45 3.82
CA MET A 1 9.41 4.25 4.56
C MET A 1 8.27 3.82 5.48
N ILE A 2 8.22 2.56 5.93
CA ILE A 2 7.08 2.05 6.71
C ILE A 2 6.94 2.73 8.09
N ILE A 3 8.05 3.12 8.70
CA ILE A 3 8.09 3.81 9.99
C ILE A 3 7.40 5.17 9.88
N GLU A 4 7.77 5.99 8.90
CA GLU A 4 7.17 7.31 8.67
C GLU A 4 5.68 7.21 8.38
N LYS A 5 5.28 6.22 7.56
CA LYS A 5 3.88 5.95 7.25
C LYS A 5 3.11 5.56 8.51
N ALA A 6 3.67 4.71 9.37
CA ALA A 6 3.05 4.32 10.62
C ALA A 6 2.86 5.53 11.55
N ILE A 7 3.89 6.36 11.74
CA ILE A 7 3.82 7.57 12.57
C ILE A 7 2.73 8.54 12.05
N LEU A 8 2.72 8.84 10.74
CA LEU A 8 1.76 9.76 10.14
C LEU A 8 0.33 9.21 10.11
N GLU A 9 0.14 7.88 10.04
CA GLU A 9 -1.19 7.28 10.18
C GLU A 9 -1.69 7.26 11.65
N ILE A 10 -0.82 7.44 12.65
CA ILE A 10 -1.20 7.58 14.07
C ILE A 10 -1.45 9.06 14.40
N ASN A 11 -0.50 9.94 14.04
CA ASN A 11 -0.61 11.38 14.20
C ASN A 11 -0.23 12.07 12.87
N PRO A 12 -1.22 12.48 12.06
CA PRO A 12 -0.98 13.12 10.76
C PRO A 12 -0.18 14.42 10.83
N ASN A 13 -0.13 15.09 11.99
CA ASN A 13 0.60 16.35 12.18
C ASN A 13 1.97 16.15 12.85
N ALA A 14 2.39 14.89 13.06
CA ALA A 14 3.66 14.60 13.69
C ALA A 14 4.83 15.15 12.88
N SER A 15 5.73 15.88 13.56
CA SER A 15 7.00 16.35 13.02
C SER A 15 8.14 15.59 13.68
N PHE A 16 8.93 14.87 12.89
CA PHE A 16 9.94 13.96 13.39
C PHE A 16 11.06 13.74 12.38
N ILE A 17 12.21 13.27 12.85
CA ILE A 17 13.35 12.84 12.03
C ILE A 17 13.63 11.37 12.35
N VAL A 18 13.76 10.53 11.32
CA VAL A 18 14.16 9.12 11.46
C VAL A 18 15.53 8.93 10.82
N THR A 19 16.48 8.42 11.58
CA THR A 19 17.85 8.18 11.07
C THR A 19 18.06 6.69 10.80
N ASN A 20 18.66 6.35 9.66
CA ASN A 20 18.94 4.96 9.25
C ASN A 20 17.71 4.04 9.19
N ASN A 21 16.50 4.59 9.10
CA ASN A 21 15.24 3.84 9.14
C ASN A 21 15.14 2.91 10.38
N ASP A 22 15.65 3.38 11.52
CA ASP A 22 15.56 2.69 12.80
C ASP A 22 14.48 3.33 13.68
N ILE A 23 13.59 2.51 14.22
CA ILE A 23 12.51 2.96 15.09
C ILE A 23 13.00 3.50 16.44
N ASN A 24 14.23 3.15 16.84
CA ASN A 24 14.83 3.60 18.09
C ASN A 24 15.57 4.93 17.97
N THR A 25 15.68 5.49 16.77
CA THR A 25 16.42 6.73 16.49
C THR A 25 15.50 7.90 16.13
N ILE A 26 14.22 7.82 16.50
CA ILE A 26 13.22 8.85 16.20
C ILE A 26 13.46 10.07 17.09
N GLU A 27 13.72 11.21 16.45
CA GLU A 27 13.77 12.52 17.10
C GLU A 27 12.46 13.27 16.83
N TRP A 28 11.70 13.54 17.89
CA TRP A 28 10.46 14.31 17.81
C TRP A 28 10.75 15.81 17.83
N THR A 29 10.13 16.56 16.91
CA THR A 29 10.36 17.99 16.72
C THR A 29 9.05 18.77 16.75
N HIS A 30 9.14 20.11 16.81
CA HIS A 30 7.98 21.00 16.73
C HIS A 30 6.85 20.64 17.71
N GLU A 31 7.19 20.36 18.97
CA GLU A 31 6.23 20.04 20.03
C GLU A 31 5.38 18.79 19.77
N THR A 32 5.83 17.90 18.87
CA THR A 32 5.15 16.62 18.65
C THR A 32 5.28 15.74 19.90
N GLU A 33 4.16 15.30 20.45
CA GLU A 33 4.14 14.31 21.53
C GLU A 33 4.72 12.97 21.02
N ALA A 34 5.65 12.42 21.79
CA ALA A 34 6.33 11.19 21.43
C ALA A 34 5.35 10.01 21.39
N ILE A 35 5.26 9.35 20.23
CA ILE A 35 4.48 8.12 20.07
C ILE A 35 5.34 6.95 20.56
N SER A 36 4.72 6.01 21.29
CA SER A 36 5.47 4.86 21.80
C SER A 36 5.98 3.97 20.66
N VAL A 37 7.18 3.39 20.83
CA VAL A 37 7.75 2.44 19.87
C VAL A 37 6.80 1.26 19.64
N ALA A 38 6.13 0.78 20.69
CA ALA A 38 5.19 -0.33 20.61
C ALA A 38 3.99 -0.01 19.69
N ASP A 39 3.43 1.20 19.80
CA ASP A 39 2.32 1.63 18.95
C ASP A 39 2.75 1.78 17.49
N ILE A 40 3.95 2.33 17.26
CA ILE A 40 4.51 2.44 15.91
C ILE A 40 4.73 1.05 15.31
N GLN A 41 5.30 0.09 16.07
CA GLN A 41 5.48 -1.29 15.60
C GLN A 41 4.15 -1.98 15.29
N ALA A 42 3.16 -1.88 16.19
CA ALA A 42 1.84 -2.44 15.97
C ALA A 42 1.20 -1.87 14.69
N LYS A 43 1.37 -0.57 14.45
CA LYS A 43 0.89 0.09 13.24
C LYS A 43 1.65 -0.34 11.99
N MET A 44 2.98 -0.51 12.07
CA MET A 44 3.79 -1.06 10.97
C MET A 44 3.30 -2.45 10.57
N SER A 45 3.12 -3.36 11.53
CA SER A 45 2.62 -4.72 11.26
C SER A 45 1.22 -4.71 10.65
N LYS A 46 0.35 -3.80 11.08
CA LYS A 46 -0.97 -3.61 10.46
C LYS A 46 -0.85 -3.13 9.01
N ILE A 47 0.04 -2.17 8.73
CA ILE A 47 0.30 -1.66 7.37
C ILE A 47 0.87 -2.76 6.47
N GLU A 48 1.87 -3.51 6.94
CA GLU A 48 2.44 -4.66 6.22
C GLU A 48 1.36 -5.65 5.81
N THR A 49 0.51 -6.04 6.76
CA THR A 49 -0.57 -7.01 6.51
C THR A 49 -1.61 -6.42 5.53
N ARG A 50 -2.06 -5.18 5.76
CA ARG A 50 -3.04 -4.48 4.90
C ARG A 50 -2.54 -4.37 3.46
N ASP A 51 -1.27 -4.00 3.29
CA ASP A 51 -0.70 -3.60 2.00
C ASP A 51 0.07 -4.74 1.30
N ALA A 52 0.16 -5.93 1.90
CA ALA A 52 0.85 -7.11 1.35
C ALA A 52 0.43 -7.49 -0.09
N HIS A 53 -0.80 -7.14 -0.47
CA HIS A 53 -1.37 -7.42 -1.79
C HIS A 53 -0.84 -6.50 -2.91
N ILE A 54 -0.20 -5.37 -2.59
CA ILE A 54 0.13 -4.33 -3.58
C ILE A 54 1.20 -4.81 -4.57
N GLU A 55 2.33 -5.30 -4.09
CA GLU A 55 3.44 -5.73 -4.96
C GLU A 55 3.06 -6.94 -5.84
N PRO A 56 2.42 -8.00 -5.30
CA PRO A 56 1.95 -9.10 -6.13
C PRO A 56 0.99 -8.66 -7.25
N ARG A 57 0.09 -7.70 -6.97
CA ARG A 57 -0.79 -7.14 -8.02
C ARG A 57 -0.02 -6.36 -9.08
N LYS A 58 0.91 -5.49 -8.68
CA LYS A 58 1.75 -4.75 -9.65
C LYS A 58 2.48 -5.70 -10.60
N ASN A 59 2.99 -6.81 -10.07
CA ASN A 59 3.70 -7.82 -10.85
C ASN A 59 2.78 -8.69 -11.71
N SER A 60 1.51 -8.83 -11.31
CA SER A 60 0.54 -9.70 -12.00
C SER A 60 -0.31 -8.97 -13.03
N TYR A 61 -0.41 -7.64 -12.97
CA TYR A 61 -1.18 -6.90 -13.97
C TYR A 61 -0.53 -7.02 -15.35
N PRO A 62 -1.34 -7.20 -16.42
CA PRO A 62 -0.85 -7.05 -17.78
C PRO A 62 -0.26 -5.65 -17.99
N SER A 63 0.55 -5.48 -19.03
CA SER A 63 1.09 -4.16 -19.37
C SER A 63 -0.04 -3.16 -19.64
N ILE A 64 0.23 -1.87 -19.47
CA ILE A 64 -0.76 -0.83 -19.75
C ILE A 64 -1.23 -0.86 -21.21
N GLN A 65 -0.35 -1.25 -22.14
CA GLN A 65 -0.68 -1.38 -23.56
C GLN A 65 -1.69 -2.51 -23.80
N GLU A 66 -1.45 -3.70 -23.23
CA GLU A 66 -2.39 -4.82 -23.31
C GLU A 66 -3.73 -4.49 -22.66
N GLN A 67 -3.71 -3.80 -21.51
CA GLN A 67 -4.96 -3.40 -20.86
C GLN A 67 -5.79 -2.44 -21.73
N LEU A 68 -5.16 -1.44 -22.35
CA LEU A 68 -5.85 -0.50 -23.24
C LEU A 68 -6.39 -1.20 -24.50
N ASP A 69 -5.65 -2.16 -25.04
CA ASP A 69 -6.06 -2.97 -26.19
C ASP A 69 -7.27 -3.87 -25.86
N MET A 70 -7.24 -4.55 -24.71
CA MET A 70 -8.38 -5.33 -24.19
C MET A 70 -9.62 -4.46 -24.03
N MET A 71 -9.50 -3.28 -23.41
CA MET A 71 -10.63 -2.36 -23.23
C MET A 71 -11.22 -1.90 -24.57
N TRP A 72 -10.39 -1.69 -25.58
CA TRP A 72 -10.87 -1.33 -26.91
C TRP A 72 -11.64 -2.49 -27.55
N HIS A 73 -11.08 -3.70 -27.51
CA HIS A 73 -11.70 -4.90 -28.06
C HIS A 73 -13.00 -5.27 -27.34
N ASP A 74 -13.06 -5.16 -26.02
CA ASP A 74 -14.25 -5.39 -25.22
C ASP A 74 -15.41 -4.47 -25.66
N LYS A 75 -15.11 -3.20 -25.94
CA LYS A 75 -16.08 -2.26 -26.49
C LYS A 75 -16.55 -2.62 -27.91
N GLN A 76 -15.68 -3.16 -28.76
CA GLN A 76 -16.04 -3.53 -30.14
C GLN A 76 -16.84 -4.82 -30.22
N ASN A 77 -16.54 -5.77 -29.33
CA ASN A 77 -16.99 -7.16 -29.43
C ASN A 77 -18.03 -7.55 -28.37
N ASP A 78 -18.39 -6.64 -27.47
CA ASP A 78 -19.29 -6.92 -26.32
C ASP A 78 -18.74 -8.04 -25.43
N THR A 79 -17.46 -7.94 -25.07
CA THR A 79 -16.73 -8.89 -24.21
C THR A 79 -16.23 -8.24 -22.91
N THR A 80 -15.72 -9.04 -21.96
CA THR A 80 -15.29 -8.61 -20.61
C THR A 80 -13.84 -8.97 -20.29
N THR A 81 -13.01 -9.18 -21.31
CA THR A 81 -11.64 -9.69 -21.17
C THR A 81 -10.79 -8.87 -20.20
N TRP A 82 -10.86 -7.54 -20.29
CA TRP A 82 -10.16 -6.64 -19.40
C TRP A 82 -10.66 -6.77 -17.96
N GLU A 83 -11.98 -6.74 -17.76
CA GLU A 83 -12.58 -6.88 -16.42
C GLU A 83 -12.21 -8.21 -15.78
N ASP A 84 -12.26 -9.31 -16.54
CA ASP A 84 -11.91 -10.65 -16.10
C ASP A 84 -10.43 -10.76 -15.71
N ALA A 85 -9.53 -10.17 -16.50
CA ALA A 85 -8.10 -10.11 -16.18
C ALA A 85 -7.84 -9.34 -14.87
N ILE A 86 -8.48 -8.18 -14.68
CA ILE A 86 -8.37 -7.39 -13.45
C ILE A 86 -8.96 -8.14 -12.26
N ALA A 87 -10.13 -8.78 -12.43
CA ALA A 87 -10.78 -9.56 -11.40
C ALA A 87 -9.89 -10.73 -10.95
N LYS A 88 -9.28 -11.44 -11.90
CA LYS A 88 -8.34 -12.52 -11.62
C LYS A 88 -7.15 -12.05 -10.79
N VAL A 89 -6.48 -10.95 -11.18
CA VAL A 89 -5.34 -10.40 -10.41
C VAL A 89 -5.75 -10.06 -8.97
N LYS A 90 -6.95 -9.49 -8.78
CA LYS A 90 -7.46 -9.14 -7.44
C LYS A 90 -7.86 -10.35 -6.61
N SER A 91 -8.39 -11.40 -7.26
CA SER A 91 -8.76 -12.66 -6.62
C SER A 91 -7.54 -13.45 -6.19
N ASP A 92 -6.52 -13.54 -7.06
CA ASP A 92 -5.27 -14.25 -6.77
C ASP A 92 -4.44 -13.52 -5.69
N ASN A 93 -4.61 -12.20 -5.58
CA ASN A 93 -3.90 -11.35 -4.63
C ASN A 93 -4.92 -10.51 -3.82
N PRO A 94 -5.68 -11.11 -2.89
CA PRO A 94 -6.75 -10.43 -2.18
C PRO A 94 -6.21 -9.34 -1.25
N LYS A 95 -7.00 -8.29 -1.03
CA LYS A 95 -6.72 -7.35 0.06
C LYS A 95 -6.94 -8.10 1.38
N ALA A 96 -6.06 -7.91 2.36
CA ALA A 96 -6.37 -8.34 3.71
C ALA A 96 -7.71 -7.68 4.13
N SER A 97 -8.61 -8.47 4.70
CA SER A 97 -9.82 -7.94 5.33
C SER A 97 -9.41 -7.07 6.52
N GLU A 98 -10.01 -5.90 6.66
CA GLU A 98 -9.79 -4.99 7.80
C GLU A 98 -10.21 -5.61 9.14
#